data_AF-A0A6A4HWD3-F1
#
_entry.id   AF-A0A6A4HWD3-F1
#
_cell.length_a   1.000
_cell.length_b   1.000
_cell.length_c   1.000
_cell.angle_alpha   90.00
_cell.angle_beta   90.00
_cell.angle_gamma   90.00
#
_symmetry.space_group_name_H-M   'P 1'
#
loop_
_entity.id
_entity.type
_entity.pdbx_description
1 polymer ?
#
loop_
_entity_poly.entity_id
_entity_poly.type
_entity_poly.pdbx_seq_one_letter_code
_entity_poly.pdbx_strand_id
1 'polypeptide(L)'
;LMFNGFHITKKARKVGNEVGGICQEHSPNFDVSLKDIPTLQKLAQAVHVTKTCHYGTEATVFSLGPLCGENYHAVPVIISPSCKAETYPELAEVIQLIIAVYIIYGKLYLGPMLFSSSDGDPVYRGAQHIIFMCTVPEIGSYLYIDLSLLVGFNMQCAKDGQVSALDTKHIVKR
;
A
#
# COMPACT_ATOMS: atom_id res chain seq x y z
N LEU A 1 -4.94 -8.04 2.12
CA LEU A 1 -4.67 -6.63 1.76
C LEU A 1 -4.66 -6.52 0.25
N MET A 2 -5.30 -5.51 -0.33
CA MET A 2 -5.26 -5.27 -1.78
C MET A 2 -4.86 -3.82 -2.02
N PHE A 3 -4.02 -3.53 -2.99
CA PHE A 3 -3.71 -2.15 -3.33
C PHE A 3 -3.40 -1.95 -4.80
N ASN A 4 -3.73 -0.77 -5.30
CA ASN A 4 -3.43 -0.37 -6.67
C ASN A 4 -3.39 1.15 -6.82
N GLY A 5 -2.74 1.64 -7.88
CA GLY A 5 -2.76 3.02 -8.32
C GLY A 5 -3.88 3.28 -9.32
N PHE A 6 -4.47 4.47 -9.28
CA PHE A 6 -5.26 4.99 -10.40
C PHE A 6 -4.98 6.46 -10.66
N HIS A 7 -5.10 6.86 -11.92
CA HIS A 7 -4.89 8.25 -12.32
C HIS A 7 -5.88 9.20 -11.67
N ILE A 8 -5.36 10.31 -11.17
CA ILE A 8 -6.15 11.39 -10.59
C ILE A 8 -5.86 12.71 -11.29
N THR A 9 -6.82 13.63 -11.26
CA THR A 9 -6.60 14.99 -11.74
C THR A 9 -5.58 15.70 -10.84
N LYS A 10 -4.51 16.23 -11.45
CA LYS A 10 -3.48 17.01 -10.77
C LYS A 10 -4.01 18.36 -10.30
N LYS A 11 -4.57 18.42 -9.10
CA LYS A 11 -5.07 19.66 -8.49
C LYS A 11 -5.14 19.59 -6.98
N ALA A 12 -5.00 20.74 -6.33
CA ALA A 12 -5.33 20.91 -4.92
C ALA A 12 -6.85 20.76 -4.70
N ARG A 13 -7.21 20.18 -3.56
CA ARG A 13 -8.60 20.06 -3.10
C ARG A 13 -8.67 20.39 -1.61
N LYS A 14 -9.77 20.98 -1.16
CA LYS A 14 -10.06 21.06 0.27
C LYS A 14 -10.56 19.70 0.75
N VAL A 15 -9.88 19.12 1.73
CA VAL A 15 -10.27 17.87 2.40
C VAL A 15 -10.34 18.16 3.89
N GLY A 16 -11.56 18.33 4.42
CA GLY A 16 -11.72 18.81 5.80
C GLY A 16 -11.04 20.18 6.00
N ASN A 17 -10.08 20.22 6.93
CA ASN A 17 -9.26 21.39 7.22
C ASN A 17 -7.85 21.32 6.60
N GLU A 18 -7.65 20.52 5.57
CA GLU A 18 -6.36 20.30 4.92
C GLU A 18 -6.43 20.45 3.39
N VAL A 19 -5.26 20.64 2.78
CA VAL A 19 -5.05 20.64 1.34
C VAL A 19 -4.75 19.21 0.88
N GLY A 20 -5.74 18.57 0.26
CA GLY A 20 -5.58 17.28 -0.42
C GLY A 20 -5.12 17.41 -1.86
N GLY A 21 -4.74 16.26 -2.45
CA GLY A 21 -4.25 16.17 -3.83
C GLY A 21 -2.76 16.49 -4.01
N ILE A 22 -2.06 16.73 -2.90
CA ILE A 22 -0.60 16.85 -2.84
C ILE A 22 0.00 15.45 -2.67
N CYS A 23 1.15 15.21 -3.28
CA CYS A 23 1.81 13.91 -3.26
C CYS A 23 2.37 13.56 -1.88
N GLN A 24 2.15 12.32 -1.43
CA GLN A 24 2.58 11.81 -0.12
C GLN A 24 4.09 11.85 0.08
N GLU A 25 4.87 11.76 -0.99
CA GLU A 25 6.33 11.66 -0.93
C GLU A 25 6.95 12.98 -0.46
N HIS A 26 6.26 14.10 -0.67
CA HIS A 26 6.79 15.43 -0.38
C HIS A 26 5.93 16.21 0.62
N SER A 27 4.65 15.86 0.79
CA SER A 27 3.77 16.56 1.73
C SER A 27 4.24 16.57 3.18
N PRO A 28 4.95 15.56 3.74
CA PRO A 28 5.45 15.60 5.11
C PRO A 28 6.41 16.77 5.39
N ASN A 29 7.03 17.34 4.35
CA ASN A 29 7.93 18.49 4.47
C ASN A 29 7.20 19.84 4.54
N PHE A 30 5.87 19.85 4.43
CA PHE A 30 5.06 21.06 4.38
C PHE A 30 3.86 20.96 5.31
N ASP A 31 3.43 22.11 5.82
CA ASP A 31 2.17 22.20 6.53
C ASP A 31 1.01 22.28 5.51
N VAL A 32 0.20 21.22 5.48
CA VAL A 32 -0.96 21.09 4.59
C VAL A 32 -2.26 21.59 5.22
N SER A 33 -2.22 22.13 6.44
CA SER A 33 -3.42 22.62 7.12
C SER A 33 -3.91 23.96 6.53
N LEU A 34 -5.23 24.12 6.45
CA LEU A 34 -5.92 25.33 6.00
C LEU A 34 -6.02 26.36 7.15
N LYS A 35 -4.90 26.69 7.80
CA LYS A 35 -4.90 27.55 8.99
C LYS A 35 -4.76 29.05 8.69
N ASP A 36 -3.91 29.43 7.74
CA ASP A 36 -3.62 30.83 7.41
C ASP A 36 -3.08 31.01 5.99
N ILE A 37 -3.22 32.21 5.45
CA ILE A 37 -2.79 32.55 4.08
C ILE A 37 -1.27 32.37 3.89
N PRO A 38 -0.38 32.82 4.79
CA PRO A 38 1.06 32.64 4.62
C PRO A 38 1.48 31.17 4.46
N THR A 39 0.88 30.26 5.23
CA THR A 39 1.13 28.82 5.14
C THR A 39 0.72 28.28 3.78
N LEU A 40 -0.47 28.66 3.31
CA LEU A 40 -0.95 28.26 1.98
C LEU A 40 -0.12 28.84 0.85
N GLN A 41 0.39 30.06 0.99
CA GLN A 41 1.31 30.67 0.03
C GLN A 41 2.64 29.92 -0.05
N LYS A 42 3.19 29.46 1.09
CA LYS A 42 4.40 28.63 1.10
C LYS A 42 4.18 27.29 0.40
N LEU A 43 3.06 26.63 0.67
CA LEU A 43 2.71 25.38 -0.03
C LEU A 43 2.50 25.62 -1.53
N ALA A 44 1.79 26.69 -1.90
CA ALA A 44 1.60 27.06 -3.31
C ALA A 44 2.94 27.36 -4.00
N GLN A 45 3.85 28.08 -3.34
CA GLN A 45 5.20 28.33 -3.83
C GLN A 45 5.96 27.02 -4.04
N ALA A 46 5.87 26.08 -3.09
CA ALA A 46 6.49 24.76 -3.17
C ALA A 46 6.02 23.96 -4.40
N VAL A 47 4.71 23.99 -4.66
CA VAL A 47 4.06 23.22 -5.74
C VAL A 47 4.22 23.89 -7.10
N HIS A 48 4.07 25.21 -7.17
CA HIS A 48 3.99 25.94 -8.44
C HIS A 48 5.33 26.49 -8.91
N VAL A 49 6.19 26.94 -7.99
CA VAL A 49 7.39 27.69 -8.34
C VAL A 49 8.65 26.88 -8.08
N THR A 50 8.90 26.43 -6.85
CA THR A 50 10.17 25.74 -6.51
C THR A 50 10.17 24.26 -6.92
N LYS A 51 8.99 23.67 -7.15
CA LYS A 51 8.83 22.24 -7.49
C LYS A 51 9.47 21.30 -6.47
N THR A 52 9.47 21.72 -5.20
CA THR A 52 9.90 20.89 -4.06
C THR A 52 8.75 20.07 -3.49
N CYS A 53 7.54 20.26 -4.02
CA CYS A 53 6.34 19.46 -3.76
C CYS A 53 5.53 19.34 -5.05
N HIS A 54 4.69 18.32 -5.18
CA HIS A 54 3.97 18.03 -6.41
C HIS A 54 2.49 17.73 -6.16
N TYR A 55 1.68 17.92 -7.18
CA TYR A 55 0.37 17.28 -7.22
C TYR A 55 0.53 15.78 -7.42
N GLY A 56 -0.31 15.00 -6.74
CA GLY A 56 -0.46 13.60 -7.05
C GLY A 56 -0.92 13.42 -8.50
N THR A 57 -0.27 12.51 -9.21
CA THR A 57 -0.62 12.12 -10.58
C THR A 57 -1.43 10.82 -10.58
N GLU A 58 -1.22 10.00 -9.56
CA GLU A 58 -2.02 8.83 -9.22
C GLU A 58 -2.40 8.87 -7.74
N ALA A 59 -3.36 8.05 -7.35
CA ALA A 59 -3.62 7.73 -5.96
C ALA A 59 -3.45 6.23 -5.77
N THR A 60 -2.55 5.85 -4.86
CA THR A 60 -2.46 4.48 -4.36
C THR A 60 -3.58 4.28 -3.35
N VAL A 61 -4.41 3.27 -3.56
CA VAL A 61 -5.48 2.91 -2.64
C VAL A 61 -5.23 1.54 -2.06
N PHE A 62 -5.20 1.48 -0.73
CA PHE A 62 -5.15 0.24 0.02
C PHE A 62 -6.56 -0.11 0.50
N SER A 63 -6.93 -1.37 0.32
CA SER A 63 -8.21 -1.91 0.71
C SER A 63 -8.05 -3.22 1.48
N LEU A 64 -8.94 -3.45 2.44
CA LEU A 64 -9.07 -4.72 3.14
C LEU A 64 -10.27 -5.46 2.55
N GLY A 65 -10.01 -6.62 1.94
CA GLY A 65 -11.04 -7.54 1.47
C GLY A 65 -11.09 -8.75 2.40
N PRO A 66 -12.12 -8.89 3.25
CA PRO A 66 -12.23 -10.03 4.12
C PRO A 66 -12.70 -11.27 3.33
N LEU A 67 -12.14 -12.43 3.66
CA LEU A 67 -12.46 -13.70 3.03
C LEU A 67 -13.54 -14.42 3.84
N CYS A 68 -14.75 -13.86 3.84
CA CYS A 68 -15.89 -14.37 4.58
C CYS A 68 -17.16 -14.38 3.71
N GLY A 69 -18.12 -15.23 4.06
CA GLY A 69 -19.38 -15.38 3.31
C GLY A 69 -20.31 -14.17 3.40
N GLU A 70 -20.13 -13.31 4.41
CA GLU A 70 -20.88 -12.07 4.62
C GLU A 70 -19.92 -10.88 4.65
N ASN A 71 -20.35 -9.68 4.26
CA ASN A 71 -19.51 -8.47 4.28
C ASN A 71 -18.19 -8.58 3.49
N TYR A 72 -18.18 -9.32 2.38
CA TYR A 72 -17.01 -9.57 1.53
C TYR A 72 -16.49 -8.33 0.77
N HIS A 73 -17.15 -7.17 0.93
CA HIS A 73 -16.80 -5.97 0.20
C HIS A 73 -15.41 -5.46 0.59
N ALA A 74 -14.62 -5.09 -0.42
CA ALA A 74 -13.35 -4.41 -0.19
C ALA A 74 -13.61 -3.05 0.48
N VAL A 75 -13.00 -2.83 1.63
CA VAL A 75 -13.09 -1.57 2.37
C VAL A 75 -11.80 -0.78 2.14
N PRO A 76 -11.85 0.37 1.43
CA PRO A 76 -10.70 1.25 1.31
C PRO A 76 -10.31 1.77 2.69
N VAL A 77 -9.04 1.63 3.04
CA VAL A 77 -8.50 2.08 4.34
C VAL A 77 -7.54 3.26 4.18
N ILE A 78 -6.85 3.35 3.05
CA ILE A 78 -5.91 4.44 2.75
C ILE A 78 -6.09 4.84 1.29
N ILE A 79 -6.13 6.16 1.07
CA ILE A 79 -6.06 6.76 -0.26
C ILE A 79 -4.94 7.77 -0.21
N SER A 80 -3.87 7.52 -0.97
CA SER A 80 -2.67 8.32 -0.91
C SER A 80 -2.27 8.83 -2.29
N PRO A 81 -2.34 10.15 -2.55
CA PRO A 81 -1.86 10.71 -3.80
C PRO A 81 -0.35 10.52 -3.93
N SER A 82 0.13 10.09 -5.09
CA SER A 82 1.54 9.84 -5.37
C SER A 82 1.98 10.62 -6.61
N CYS A 83 3.22 11.14 -6.55
CA CYS A 83 3.90 11.70 -7.73
C CYS A 83 4.76 10.67 -8.46
N LYS A 84 4.68 9.38 -8.08
CA LYS A 84 5.51 8.25 -8.54
C LYS A 84 6.98 8.34 -8.17
N ALA A 85 7.33 9.15 -7.18
CA ALA A 85 8.68 9.20 -6.66
C ALA A 85 8.94 8.09 -5.63
N GLU A 86 7.87 7.49 -5.08
CA GLU A 86 7.95 6.42 -4.11
C GLU A 86 8.74 5.22 -4.65
N THR A 87 9.71 4.78 -3.86
CA THR A 87 10.54 3.62 -4.14
C THR A 87 9.94 2.37 -3.50
N TYR A 88 10.32 1.19 -3.99
CA TYR A 88 9.79 -0.07 -3.46
C TYR A 88 10.14 -0.33 -1.98
N PRO A 89 11.30 0.11 -1.42
CA PRO A 89 11.55 0.01 0.01
C PRO A 89 10.63 0.90 0.85
N GLU A 90 10.41 2.15 0.42
CA GLU A 90 9.51 3.10 1.10
C GLU A 90 8.08 2.57 1.12
N LEU A 91 7.60 2.05 -0.02
CA LEU A 91 6.29 1.40 -0.09
C LEU A 91 6.23 0.15 0.82
N ALA A 92 7.33 -0.59 0.94
CA ALA A 92 7.38 -1.75 1.82
C ALA A 92 7.19 -1.36 3.30
N GLU A 93 7.76 -0.23 3.72
CA GLU A 93 7.55 0.32 5.07
C GLU A 93 6.07 0.68 5.30
N VAL A 94 5.42 1.31 4.31
CA VAL A 94 3.98 1.62 4.36
C VAL A 94 3.15 0.34 4.50
N ILE A 95 3.41 -0.69 3.69
CA ILE A 95 2.69 -1.96 3.75
C ILE A 95 2.91 -2.65 5.11
N GLN A 96 4.14 -2.65 5.64
CA GLN A 96 4.44 -3.20 6.97
C GLN A 96 3.70 -2.47 8.08
N LEU A 97 3.62 -1.14 8.01
CA LEU A 97 2.83 -0.35 8.96
C LEU A 97 1.35 -0.73 8.91
N ILE A 98 0.78 -0.88 7.71
CA ILE A 98 -0.61 -1.33 7.53
C ILE A 98 -0.82 -2.72 8.15
N ILE A 99 0.10 -3.66 7.92
CA ILE A 99 0.03 -5.01 8.49
C ILE A 99 0.10 -4.94 10.03
N ALA A 100 1.01 -4.14 10.59
CA ALA A 100 1.14 -3.98 12.03
C ALA A 100 -0.13 -3.40 12.67
N VAL A 101 -0.71 -2.36 12.07
CA VAL A 101 -1.98 -1.76 12.52
C VAL A 101 -3.13 -2.78 12.37
N TYR A 102 -3.17 -3.54 11.28
CA TYR A 102 -4.18 -4.58 11.07
C TYR A 102 -4.11 -5.66 12.15
N ILE A 103 -2.91 -6.12 12.53
CA ILE A 103 -2.73 -7.15 13.57
C ILE A 103 -3.34 -6.69 14.90
N ILE A 104 -3.20 -5.41 15.24
CA ILE A 104 -3.72 -4.84 16.48
C ILE A 104 -5.23 -4.64 16.42
N TYR A 105 -5.74 -4.04 15.34
CA TYR A 105 -7.13 -3.56 15.29
C TYR A 105 -8.05 -4.37 14.38
N GLY A 106 -7.54 -4.83 13.24
CA GLY A 106 -8.34 -5.52 12.22
C GLY A 106 -8.52 -7.00 12.48
N LYS A 107 -7.49 -7.67 13.02
CA LYS A 107 -7.45 -9.13 13.18
C LYS A 107 -8.60 -9.70 14.00
N LEU A 108 -9.02 -8.97 15.04
CA LEU A 108 -10.13 -9.39 15.92
C LEU A 108 -11.45 -9.52 15.16
N TYR A 109 -11.67 -8.70 14.15
CA TYR A 109 -12.95 -8.61 13.42
C TYR A 109 -12.92 -9.34 12.07
N LEU A 110 -11.77 -9.31 11.38
CA LEU A 110 -11.62 -9.81 10.02
C LEU A 110 -10.81 -11.11 9.93
N GLY A 111 -10.34 -11.63 11.07
CA GLY A 111 -9.49 -12.82 11.12
C GLY A 111 -8.03 -12.52 10.78
N PRO A 112 -7.19 -13.56 10.58
CA PRO A 112 -5.80 -13.37 10.20
C PRO A 112 -5.69 -12.83 8.76
N MET A 113 -4.70 -11.95 8.52
CA MET A 113 -4.35 -11.57 7.15
C MET A 113 -3.68 -12.76 6.48
N LEU A 114 -4.23 -13.24 5.38
CA LEU A 114 -3.69 -14.39 4.65
C LEU A 114 -2.72 -13.98 3.53
N PHE A 115 -3.09 -12.95 2.76
CA PHE A 115 -2.27 -12.50 1.64
C PHE A 115 -2.42 -11.01 1.33
N SER A 116 -1.44 -10.50 0.58
CA SER A 116 -1.49 -9.19 -0.06
C SER A 116 -1.56 -9.34 -1.58
N SER A 117 -2.28 -8.45 -2.27
CA SER A 117 -2.35 -8.43 -3.72
C SER A 117 -2.25 -7.04 -4.33
N SER A 118 -1.56 -6.95 -5.47
CA SER A 118 -1.43 -5.76 -6.30
C SER A 118 -1.41 -6.10 -7.78
N ASP A 119 -1.35 -5.08 -8.62
CA ASP A 119 -1.08 -5.24 -10.04
C ASP A 119 0.42 -5.55 -10.30
N GLY A 120 0.79 -5.52 -11.59
CA GLY A 120 2.12 -5.85 -12.07
C GLY A 120 3.16 -4.72 -11.99
N ASP A 121 2.87 -3.59 -11.34
CA ASP A 121 3.80 -2.46 -11.23
C ASP A 121 5.13 -2.89 -10.56
N PRO A 122 6.31 -2.53 -11.13
CA PRO A 122 7.61 -2.91 -10.58
C PRO A 122 7.84 -2.47 -9.14
N VAL A 123 7.36 -1.29 -8.74
CA VAL A 123 7.49 -0.76 -7.38
C VAL A 123 6.68 -1.62 -6.41
N TYR A 124 5.44 -1.96 -6.79
CA TYR A 124 4.56 -2.79 -5.96
C TYR A 124 5.11 -4.21 -5.81
N ARG A 125 5.61 -4.79 -6.91
CA ARG A 125 6.27 -6.10 -6.90
C ARG A 125 7.51 -6.12 -6.04
N GLY A 126 8.36 -5.10 -6.14
CA GLY A 126 9.56 -4.97 -5.31
C GLY A 126 9.20 -4.90 -3.82
N ALA A 127 8.20 -4.09 -3.47
CA ALA A 127 7.76 -3.91 -2.09
C ALA A 127 7.20 -5.22 -1.51
N GLN A 128 6.35 -5.91 -2.27
CA GLN A 128 5.83 -7.21 -1.87
C GLN A 128 6.91 -8.28 -1.75
N HIS A 129 7.92 -8.26 -2.63
CA HIS A 129 9.02 -9.22 -2.54
C HIS A 129 9.80 -9.07 -1.23
N ILE A 130 10.12 -7.83 -0.82
CA ILE A 130 10.79 -7.56 0.47
C ILE A 130 10.03 -8.16 1.64
N ILE A 131 8.70 -8.04 1.64
CA ILE A 131 7.86 -8.42 2.79
C ILE A 131 7.53 -9.91 2.79
N PHE A 132 7.10 -10.43 1.64
CA PHE A 132 6.48 -11.75 1.54
C PHE A 132 7.44 -12.84 1.05
N MET A 133 8.75 -12.55 0.97
CA MET A 133 9.79 -13.54 0.63
C MET A 133 10.95 -13.52 1.65
N CYS A 134 10.65 -13.20 2.91
CA CYS A 134 11.68 -12.95 3.93
C CYS A 134 11.98 -14.14 4.85
N THR A 135 11.09 -15.14 4.94
CA THR A 135 11.31 -16.34 5.76
C THR A 135 10.83 -17.59 5.05
N VAL A 136 11.27 -18.76 5.54
CA VAL A 136 10.64 -20.05 5.27
C VAL A 136 9.75 -20.40 6.48
N PRO A 137 8.59 -21.05 6.30
CA PRO A 137 7.78 -21.56 7.40
C PRO A 137 8.59 -22.46 8.34
N GLU A 138 8.23 -22.45 9.62
CA GLU A 138 8.88 -23.30 10.62
C GLU A 138 8.75 -24.78 10.25
N ILE A 139 9.85 -25.53 10.37
CA ILE A 139 9.88 -26.97 10.11
C ILE A 139 8.86 -27.68 11.01
N GLY A 140 7.94 -28.43 10.40
CA GLY A 140 6.89 -29.15 11.12
C GLY A 140 5.61 -28.34 11.38
N SER A 141 5.58 -27.04 11.02
CA SER A 141 4.31 -26.31 10.95
C SER A 141 3.39 -26.92 9.88
N TYR A 142 2.07 -26.78 10.04
CA TYR A 142 1.11 -27.27 9.04
C TYR A 142 1.43 -26.75 7.64
N LEU A 143 1.76 -25.47 7.51
CA LEU A 143 2.13 -24.85 6.24
C LEU A 143 3.42 -25.45 5.64
N TYR A 144 4.44 -25.71 6.47
CA TYR A 144 5.67 -26.35 6.01
C TYR A 144 5.39 -27.76 5.49
N ILE A 145 4.63 -28.55 6.24
CA ILE A 145 4.30 -29.93 5.88
C ILE A 145 3.61 -29.96 4.51
N ASP A 146 2.57 -29.14 4.33
CA ASP A 146 1.80 -29.10 3.09
C ASP A 146 2.64 -28.65 1.89
N LEU A 147 3.43 -27.58 2.06
CA LEU A 147 4.21 -27.02 0.96
C LEU A 147 5.48 -27.82 0.65
N SER A 148 6.09 -28.48 1.64
CA SER A 148 7.34 -29.25 1.46
C SER A 148 7.21 -30.42 0.49
N LEU A 149 5.99 -30.91 0.29
CA LEU A 149 5.67 -31.97 -0.66
C LEU A 149 5.64 -31.48 -2.13
N LEU A 150 5.59 -30.17 -2.34
CA LEU A 150 5.51 -29.55 -3.67
C LEU A 150 6.91 -29.25 -4.18
N VAL A 151 7.55 -30.24 -4.82
CA VAL A 151 8.91 -30.11 -5.35
C VAL A 151 9.02 -28.94 -6.33
N GLY A 152 9.97 -28.03 -6.06
CA GLY A 152 10.20 -26.83 -6.87
C GLY A 152 9.30 -25.64 -6.52
N PHE A 153 8.38 -25.80 -5.56
CA PHE A 153 7.57 -24.69 -5.07
C PHE A 153 8.41 -23.74 -4.21
N ASN A 154 8.17 -22.44 -4.36
CA ASN A 154 8.82 -21.45 -3.52
C ASN A 154 8.26 -21.52 -2.09
N MET A 155 9.11 -21.87 -1.13
CA MET A 155 8.75 -21.99 0.29
C MET A 155 8.82 -20.66 1.03
N GLN A 156 9.17 -19.55 0.39
CA GLN A 156 9.31 -18.27 1.07
C GLN A 156 7.97 -17.58 1.30
N CYS A 157 7.81 -16.97 2.47
CA CYS A 157 6.64 -16.20 2.89
C CYS A 157 7.05 -15.00 3.76
N ALA A 158 6.07 -14.24 4.24
CA ALA A 158 6.26 -13.27 5.32
C ALA A 158 6.44 -13.97 6.68
N LYS A 159 6.92 -13.21 7.67
CA LYS A 159 7.24 -13.70 9.02
C LYS A 159 6.13 -14.53 9.68
N ASP A 160 4.88 -14.13 9.49
CA ASP A 160 3.72 -14.80 10.08
C ASP A 160 2.96 -15.67 9.07
N GLY A 161 3.64 -16.12 7.99
CA GLY A 161 3.11 -17.03 7.00
C GLY A 161 2.27 -16.40 5.88
N GLN A 162 2.15 -15.06 5.84
CA GLN A 162 1.41 -14.40 4.75
C GLN A 162 2.15 -14.49 3.43
N VAL A 163 1.41 -14.48 2.33
CA VAL A 163 1.96 -14.55 0.98
C VAL A 163 1.58 -13.34 0.12
N SER A 164 2.36 -13.09 -0.92
CA SER A 164 1.99 -12.17 -1.98
C SER A 164 1.24 -12.90 -3.09
N ALA A 165 0.25 -12.23 -3.67
CA ALA A 165 -0.53 -12.72 -4.81
C ALA A 165 -0.59 -11.63 -5.88
N LEU A 166 -0.19 -11.96 -7.10
CA LEU A 166 -0.39 -11.04 -8.23
C LEU A 166 -1.79 -11.22 -8.79
N ASP A 167 -2.42 -10.10 -9.16
CA ASP A 167 -3.71 -10.16 -9.84
C ASP A 167 -3.56 -10.92 -11.17
N THR A 168 -4.22 -12.07 -11.24
CA THR A 168 -4.14 -13.03 -12.35
C THR A 168 -4.49 -12.40 -13.69
N LYS A 169 -5.35 -11.37 -13.71
CA LYS A 169 -5.70 -10.66 -14.95
C LYS A 169 -4.49 -10.00 -15.61
N HIS A 170 -3.49 -9.57 -14.83
CA HIS A 170 -2.26 -8.96 -15.33
C HIS A 170 -1.24 -9.98 -15.81
N ILE A 171 -1.35 -11.23 -15.34
CA ILE A 171 -0.53 -12.34 -15.84
C ILE A 171 -1.07 -12.79 -17.20
N VAL A 172 -2.39 -12.99 -17.31
CA VAL A 172 -3.04 -13.47 -18.55
C VAL A 172 -2.93 -12.47 -19.70
N LYS A 173 -2.85 -11.17 -19.41
CA LYS A 173 -2.70 -10.12 -20.44
C LYS A 173 -1.29 -10.01 -21.04
N ARG A 174 -0.27 -10.63 -20.43
CA ARG A 174 1.10 -10.64 -20.96
C ARG A 174 1.25 -11.69 -22.05
#